data_AF-A0AA36BW80-F1
#
_entry.id   AF-A0AA36BW80-F1
#
_cell.length_a   1.000
_cell.length_b   1.000
_cell.length_c   1.000
_cell.angle_alpha   90.00
_cell.angle_beta   90.00
_cell.angle_gamma   90.00
#
_symmetry.space_group_name_H-M   'P 1'
#
loop_
_entity.id
_entity.type
_entity.pdbx_description
1 polymer ?
#
loop_
_entity_poly.entity_id
_entity_poly.type
_entity_poly.pdbx_seq_one_letter_code
_entity_poly.pdbx_strand_id
1 'polypeptide(L)'
;MNAEKLYYISKNQFQKLRVDFVKYLDDIDSFLDEALDNGLLTQSNIEGIMSEKDSNSQKRRLHNILYKKLPDGSREFVSALKKSEHEEIITLLDEQSVYPMKFKTHGRVVLINNVKFDDEEKYPERLGSEKDVEGITKLFTAFNFDVQLYSNKTAEEMEDSILKEAAESTANEDCFVMFLMSHGALGNIVGVDGEKLPYSTINKILKKSTP
;
A
#
# COMPACT_ATOMS: atom_id res chain seq x y z
N MET A 1 -19.88 0.18 -9.76
CA MET A 1 -19.44 -1.10 -9.18
C MET A 1 -18.61 -0.75 -7.96
N ASN A 2 -19.01 -1.16 -6.76
CA ASN A 2 -18.22 -0.91 -5.56
C ASN A 2 -16.89 -1.65 -5.71
N ALA A 3 -15.79 -0.93 -5.88
CA ALA A 3 -14.47 -1.52 -5.80
C ALA A 3 -14.35 -2.10 -4.39
N GLU A 4 -14.26 -3.43 -4.31
CA GLU A 4 -14.11 -4.14 -3.05
C GLU A 4 -12.77 -3.73 -2.46
N LYS A 5 -12.79 -2.90 -1.41
CA LYS A 5 -11.56 -2.48 -0.73
C LYS A 5 -10.78 -3.74 -0.35
N LEU A 6 -9.63 -3.98 -0.97
CA LEU A 6 -8.66 -4.92 -0.43
C LEU A 6 -8.17 -4.30 0.88
N TYR A 7 -8.34 -5.02 1.98
CA TYR A 7 -7.81 -4.61 3.28
C TYR A 7 -6.49 -5.33 3.50
N TYR A 8 -5.49 -4.60 3.99
CA TYR A 8 -4.22 -5.12 4.47
C TYR A 8 -4.13 -4.84 5.96
N ILE A 9 -4.24 -5.88 6.77
CA ILE A 9 -4.12 -5.79 8.22
C ILE A 9 -2.77 -6.39 8.60
N SER A 10 -1.85 -5.52 9.04
CA SER A 10 -0.53 -5.98 9.46
C SER A 10 -0.60 -6.80 10.76
N LYS A 11 0.30 -7.77 10.92
CA LYS A 11 0.44 -8.52 12.18
C LYS A 11 0.62 -7.60 13.40
N ASN A 12 1.39 -6.52 13.26
CA ASN A 12 1.64 -5.57 14.34
C ASN A 12 0.37 -4.81 14.75
N GLN A 13 -0.39 -4.31 13.77
CA GLN A 13 -1.68 -3.66 14.00
C GLN A 13 -2.64 -4.61 14.73
N PHE A 14 -2.78 -5.84 14.23
CA PHE A 14 -3.68 -6.83 14.84
C PHE A 14 -3.21 -7.29 16.23
N GLN A 15 -1.90 -7.33 16.47
CA GLN A 15 -1.33 -7.67 17.78
C GLN A 15 -1.65 -6.60 18.82
N LYS A 16 -1.59 -5.32 18.46
CA LYS A 16 -1.97 -4.20 19.34
C LYS A 16 -3.46 -4.25 19.68
N LEU A 17 -4.29 -4.66 18.72
CA LEU A 17 -5.74 -4.77 18.89
C LEU A 17 -6.19 -5.91 19.83
N ARG A 18 -5.30 -6.78 20.31
CA ARG A 18 -5.68 -8.01 21.02
C ARG A 18 -6.65 -7.82 22.19
N VAL A 19 -6.45 -6.78 22.99
CA VAL A 19 -7.31 -6.50 24.17
C VAL A 19 -8.71 -6.12 23.73
N ASP A 20 -8.82 -5.17 22.79
CA ASP A 20 -10.09 -4.71 22.27
C ASP A 20 -10.78 -5.79 21.42
N PHE A 21 -10.04 -6.59 20.66
CA PHE A 21 -10.58 -7.74 19.92
C PHE A 21 -11.32 -8.71 20.84
N VAL A 22 -10.73 -9.09 21.98
CA VAL A 22 -11.40 -9.99 22.95
C VAL A 22 -12.61 -9.31 23.59
N LYS A 23 -12.56 -8.00 23.79
CA LYS A 23 -13.62 -7.21 24.42
C LYS A 23 -14.83 -7.04 23.50
N TYR A 24 -14.61 -6.75 22.22
CA TYR A 24 -15.64 -6.36 21.25
C TYR A 24 -16.09 -7.49 20.32
N LEU A 25 -15.45 -8.67 20.33
CA LEU A 25 -15.94 -9.84 19.61
C LEU A 25 -17.00 -10.55 20.46
N ASP A 26 -18.21 -10.02 20.55
CA ASP A 26 -19.27 -10.49 21.44
C ASP A 26 -19.95 -11.77 20.94
N ASP A 27 -20.32 -11.86 19.66
CA ASP A 27 -20.88 -13.05 19.03
C ASP A 27 -19.83 -13.84 18.23
N ILE A 28 -19.06 -14.65 18.96
CA ILE A 28 -18.01 -15.48 18.36
C ILE A 28 -18.58 -16.52 17.38
N ASP A 29 -19.76 -17.07 17.63
CA ASP A 29 -20.31 -18.16 16.82
C ASP A 29 -20.64 -17.66 15.41
N SER A 30 -21.35 -16.53 15.31
CA SER A 30 -21.66 -15.90 14.03
C SER A 30 -20.39 -15.54 13.24
N PHE A 31 -19.33 -15.08 13.92
CA PHE A 31 -18.05 -14.83 13.25
C PHE A 31 -17.39 -16.12 12.75
N LEU A 32 -17.41 -17.19 13.53
CA LEU A 32 -16.78 -18.47 13.15
C LEU A 32 -17.48 -19.10 11.95
N ASP A 33 -18.81 -19.02 11.86
CA ASP A 33 -19.58 -19.50 10.73
C ASP A 33 -19.19 -18.76 9.43
N GLU A 34 -19.16 -17.43 9.47
CA GLU A 34 -18.75 -16.62 8.32
C GLU A 34 -17.28 -16.83 7.91
N ALA A 35 -16.41 -17.02 8.91
CA ALA A 35 -15.00 -17.32 8.67
C ALA A 35 -14.75 -18.74 8.14
N LEU A 36 -15.64 -19.69 8.40
CA LEU A 36 -15.62 -21.01 7.78
C LEU A 36 -16.09 -20.93 6.33
N ASP A 37 -17.22 -20.26 6.10
CA ASP A 37 -17.85 -20.11 4.78
C ASP A 37 -16.90 -19.50 3.75
N ASN A 38 -16.15 -18.47 4.15
CA ASN A 38 -15.20 -17.79 3.27
C ASN A 38 -13.79 -18.42 3.24
N GLY A 39 -13.58 -19.54 3.94
CA GLY A 39 -12.31 -20.27 3.96
C GLY A 39 -11.19 -19.66 4.81
N LEU A 40 -11.47 -18.59 5.57
CA LEU A 40 -10.51 -18.03 6.52
C LEU A 40 -10.13 -19.06 7.59
N LEU A 41 -11.09 -19.83 8.09
CA LEU A 41 -10.90 -20.87 9.10
C LEU A 41 -11.31 -22.23 8.56
N THR A 42 -10.72 -23.28 9.13
CA THR A 42 -11.13 -24.67 8.85
C THR A 42 -11.96 -25.22 10.00
N GLN A 43 -12.69 -26.32 9.74
CA GLN A 43 -13.45 -27.01 10.80
C GLN A 43 -12.58 -27.38 12.01
N SER A 44 -11.35 -27.86 11.77
CA SER A 44 -10.38 -28.16 12.83
C SER A 44 -9.96 -26.92 13.63
N ASN A 45 -9.91 -25.74 12.99
CA ASN A 45 -9.69 -24.49 13.72
C ASN A 45 -10.85 -24.21 14.68
N ILE A 46 -12.09 -24.36 14.21
CA ILE A 46 -13.31 -24.09 14.98
C ILE A 46 -13.44 -25.07 16.15
N GLU A 47 -13.32 -26.37 15.91
CA GLU A 47 -13.37 -27.39 16.98
C GLU A 47 -12.35 -27.10 18.07
N GLY A 48 -11.14 -26.70 17.66
CA GLY A 48 -10.11 -26.25 18.57
C GLY A 48 -10.55 -25.03 19.37
N ILE A 49 -11.02 -23.97 18.72
CA ILE A 49 -11.47 -22.75 19.39
C ILE A 49 -12.58 -23.09 20.40
N MET A 50 -13.61 -23.83 19.98
CA MET A 50 -14.78 -24.14 20.79
C MET A 50 -14.50 -25.11 21.95
N SER A 51 -13.41 -25.89 21.88
CA SER A 51 -12.95 -26.74 22.99
C SER A 51 -12.40 -25.96 24.19
N GLU A 52 -12.14 -24.66 24.06
CA GLU A 52 -11.64 -23.84 25.16
C GLU A 52 -12.68 -23.68 26.26
N LYS A 53 -12.20 -23.55 27.50
CA LYS A 53 -13.02 -23.61 28.72
C LYS A 53 -14.00 -22.45 28.91
N ASP A 54 -13.72 -21.30 28.29
CA ASP A 54 -14.47 -20.06 28.47
C ASP A 54 -14.35 -19.15 27.25
N SER A 55 -15.32 -18.25 27.08
CA SER A 55 -15.43 -17.35 25.94
C SER A 55 -14.17 -16.49 25.71
N ASN A 56 -13.53 -15.98 26.75
CA ASN A 56 -12.31 -15.18 26.58
C ASN A 56 -11.13 -16.05 26.10
N SER A 57 -11.05 -17.29 26.57
CA SER A 57 -10.05 -18.25 26.11
C SER A 57 -10.28 -18.63 24.62
N GLN A 58 -11.54 -18.81 24.21
CA GLN A 58 -11.93 -18.99 22.80
C GLN A 58 -11.47 -17.80 21.93
N LYS A 59 -11.84 -16.57 22.29
CA LYS A 59 -11.47 -15.34 21.57
C LYS A 59 -9.96 -15.15 21.46
N ARG A 60 -9.21 -15.45 22.54
CA ARG A 60 -7.73 -15.40 22.54
C ARG A 60 -7.12 -16.44 21.61
N ARG A 61 -7.67 -17.64 21.56
CA ARG A 61 -7.21 -18.69 20.64
C ARG A 61 -7.51 -18.31 19.19
N LEU A 62 -8.70 -17.79 18.91
CA LEU A 62 -9.06 -17.26 17.61
C LEU A 62 -8.09 -16.15 17.17
N HIS A 63 -7.82 -15.17 18.03
CA HIS A 63 -6.84 -14.10 17.76
C HIS A 63 -5.47 -14.66 17.35
N ASN A 64 -4.96 -15.67 18.08
CA ASN A 64 -3.67 -16.29 17.75
C ASN A 64 -3.67 -17.02 16.39
N ILE A 65 -4.80 -17.61 15.99
CA ILE A 65 -4.95 -18.27 14.68
C ILE A 65 -4.98 -17.21 13.57
N LEU A 66 -5.79 -16.17 13.73
CA LEU A 66 -5.89 -15.06 12.78
C LEU A 66 -4.55 -14.34 12.61
N TYR A 67 -3.81 -14.09 13.70
CA TYR A 67 -2.47 -13.50 13.65
C TYR A 67 -1.51 -14.25 12.72
N LYS A 68 -1.63 -15.57 12.62
CA LYS A 68 -0.79 -16.39 11.72
C LYS A 68 -1.24 -16.32 10.26
N LYS A 69 -2.53 -16.11 10.03
CA LYS A 69 -3.15 -16.01 8.70
C LYS A 69 -3.02 -14.60 8.09
N LEU A 70 -2.83 -13.58 8.92
CA LEU A 70 -2.56 -12.22 8.46
C LEU A 70 -1.10 -12.05 7.99
N PRO A 71 -0.83 -11.19 6.99
CA PRO A 71 -1.79 -10.32 6.33
C PRO A 71 -2.59 -10.98 5.20
N ASP A 72 -2.25 -12.21 4.79
CA ASP A 72 -2.83 -12.82 3.59
C ASP A 72 -4.34 -13.05 3.70
N GLY A 73 -4.84 -13.44 4.87
CA GLY A 73 -6.27 -13.60 5.15
C GLY A 73 -7.00 -12.31 5.53
N SER A 74 -6.45 -11.12 5.25
CA SER A 74 -7.05 -9.84 5.67
C SER A 74 -8.41 -9.60 5.01
N ARG A 75 -8.56 -9.98 3.74
CA ARG A 75 -9.80 -9.80 2.98
C ARG A 75 -10.92 -10.63 3.59
N GLU A 76 -10.67 -11.91 3.79
CA GLU A 76 -11.63 -12.86 4.35
C GLU A 76 -11.94 -12.50 5.81
N PHE A 77 -10.94 -12.02 6.57
CA PHE A 77 -11.17 -11.55 7.94
C PHE A 77 -12.11 -10.35 8.00
N VAL A 78 -11.87 -9.31 7.20
CA VAL A 78 -12.76 -8.15 7.15
C VAL A 78 -14.13 -8.51 6.60
N SER A 79 -14.20 -9.42 5.62
CA SER A 79 -15.48 -9.92 5.11
C SER A 79 -16.28 -10.64 6.20
N ALA A 80 -15.62 -11.50 7.00
CA ALA A 80 -16.28 -12.21 8.08
C ALA A 80 -16.81 -11.22 9.13
N LEU A 81 -15.98 -10.27 9.59
CA LEU A 81 -16.41 -9.22 10.53
C LEU A 81 -17.61 -8.40 10.04
N LYS A 82 -17.65 -8.05 8.74
CA LYS A 82 -18.76 -7.28 8.16
C LYS A 82 -20.05 -8.08 8.13
N LYS A 83 -19.98 -9.35 7.74
CA LYS A 83 -21.16 -10.21 7.62
C LYS A 83 -21.70 -10.65 8.98
N SER A 84 -20.82 -10.81 9.97
CA SER A 84 -21.20 -11.11 11.35
C SER A 84 -21.41 -9.86 12.21
N GLU A 85 -21.57 -8.67 11.60
CA GLU A 85 -21.98 -7.42 12.27
C GLU A 85 -21.03 -6.90 13.37
N HIS A 86 -19.73 -7.19 13.30
CA HIS A 86 -18.72 -6.73 14.27
C HIS A 86 -18.10 -5.37 13.89
N GLU A 87 -18.92 -4.32 13.83
CA GLU A 87 -18.54 -2.98 13.34
C GLU A 87 -17.47 -2.28 14.20
N GLU A 88 -17.48 -2.49 15.52
CA GLU A 88 -16.51 -1.87 16.44
C GLU A 88 -15.09 -2.34 16.15
N ILE A 89 -14.90 -3.63 15.87
CA ILE A 89 -13.58 -4.18 15.52
C ILE A 89 -13.11 -3.60 14.19
N ILE A 90 -14.00 -3.46 13.20
CA ILE A 90 -13.69 -2.83 11.93
C ILE A 90 -13.26 -1.38 12.15
N THR A 91 -13.98 -0.64 13.00
CA THR A 91 -13.67 0.76 13.32
C THR A 91 -12.32 0.90 13.99
N LEU A 92 -11.97 0.00 14.91
CA LEU A 92 -10.65 -0.02 15.57
C LEU A 92 -9.52 -0.43 14.63
N LEU A 93 -9.80 -1.30 13.65
CA LEU A 93 -8.87 -1.59 12.56
C LEU A 93 -8.67 -0.38 11.63
N ASP A 94 -9.62 0.54 11.61
CA ASP A 94 -9.62 1.74 10.77
C ASP A 94 -9.03 3.00 11.45
N GLU A 95 -8.31 2.86 12.58
CA GLU A 95 -7.71 3.97 13.36
C GLU A 95 -7.32 5.20 12.51
N GLN A 96 -8.10 6.28 12.65
CA GLN A 96 -8.04 7.50 11.80
C GLN A 96 -6.79 8.37 12.02
N SER A 97 -5.89 8.01 12.95
CA SER A 97 -4.69 8.79 13.26
C SER A 97 -3.52 8.50 12.31
N VAL A 98 -3.64 7.49 11.45
CA VAL A 98 -2.62 7.07 10.48
C VAL A 98 -3.24 7.07 9.09
N TYR A 99 -2.46 7.51 8.10
CA TYR A 99 -2.87 7.40 6.70
C TYR A 99 -3.10 5.93 6.34
N PRO A 100 -4.28 5.54 5.82
CA PRO A 100 -4.60 4.13 5.59
C PRO A 100 -3.72 3.55 4.47
N MET A 101 -3.11 2.39 4.73
CA MET A 101 -2.30 1.63 3.78
C MET A 101 -2.90 0.22 3.65
N LYS A 102 -4.09 0.13 3.03
CA LYS A 102 -4.97 -1.03 3.02
C LYS A 102 -4.93 -1.81 1.71
N PHE A 103 -4.69 -1.18 0.57
CA PHE A 103 -4.65 -1.84 -0.72
C PHE A 103 -3.38 -2.68 -0.91
N LYS A 104 -3.45 -3.71 -1.78
CA LYS A 104 -2.30 -4.48 -2.24
C LYS A 104 -2.36 -4.57 -3.77
N THR A 105 -1.44 -3.94 -4.51
CA THR A 105 -0.34 -3.08 -4.05
C THR A 105 -0.82 -1.83 -3.31
N HIS A 106 -0.01 -1.29 -2.40
CA HIS A 106 -0.33 -0.03 -1.69
C HIS A 106 -0.44 1.16 -2.65
N GLY A 107 0.12 1.04 -3.85
CA GLY A 107 0.01 2.00 -4.92
C GLY A 107 1.26 1.94 -5.78
N ARG A 108 1.46 2.97 -6.60
CA ARG A 108 2.56 3.02 -7.56
C ARG A 108 3.70 3.92 -7.09
N VAL A 109 4.91 3.52 -7.47
CA VAL A 109 6.15 4.28 -7.31
C VAL A 109 6.72 4.54 -8.69
N VAL A 110 6.67 5.79 -9.13
CA VAL A 110 7.22 6.23 -10.41
C VAL A 110 8.64 6.74 -10.21
N LEU A 111 9.60 6.14 -10.90
CA LEU A 111 11.02 6.46 -10.80
C LEU A 111 11.52 6.98 -12.14
N ILE A 112 11.70 8.29 -12.27
CA ILE A 112 12.34 8.91 -13.44
C ILE A 112 13.82 9.09 -13.11
N ASN A 113 14.69 8.39 -13.84
CA ASN A 113 16.14 8.43 -13.64
C ASN A 113 16.87 8.83 -14.93
N ASN A 114 17.45 10.02 -14.93
CA ASN A 114 18.28 10.53 -16.02
C ASN A 114 19.76 10.39 -15.64
N VAL A 115 20.49 9.59 -16.40
CA VAL A 115 21.91 9.28 -16.18
C VAL A 115 22.77 9.86 -17.29
N LYS A 116 22.39 9.64 -18.55
CA LYS A 116 23.12 10.04 -19.75
C LYS A 116 22.44 11.24 -20.38
N PHE A 117 23.21 12.30 -20.62
CA PHE A 117 22.74 13.57 -21.16
C PHE A 117 23.41 13.84 -22.49
N ASP A 118 22.71 14.53 -23.40
CA ASP A 118 23.17 14.78 -24.77
C ASP A 118 24.38 15.74 -24.79
N ASP A 119 24.42 16.70 -23.86
CA ASP A 119 25.53 17.63 -23.63
C ASP A 119 26.31 17.22 -22.37
N GLU A 120 27.25 16.29 -22.52
CA GLU A 120 28.07 15.78 -21.41
C GLU A 120 29.02 16.84 -20.81
N GLU A 121 29.38 17.89 -21.57
CA GLU A 121 30.23 18.98 -21.06
C GLU A 121 29.47 19.82 -20.03
N LYS A 122 28.21 20.12 -20.32
CA LYS A 122 27.33 20.90 -19.44
C LYS A 122 26.68 20.06 -18.35
N TYR A 123 26.32 18.81 -18.66
CA TYR A 123 25.63 17.88 -17.78
C TYR A 123 26.36 16.54 -17.75
N PRO A 124 27.39 16.39 -16.89
CA PRO A 124 28.16 15.15 -16.81
C PRO A 124 27.30 13.95 -16.44
N GLU A 125 27.67 12.77 -16.96
CA GLU A 125 26.98 11.51 -16.68
C GLU A 125 26.87 11.25 -15.16
N ARG A 126 25.67 10.86 -14.70
CA ARG A 126 25.38 10.61 -13.27
C ARG A 126 25.71 9.16 -12.86
N LEU A 127 26.99 8.79 -12.99
CA LEU A 127 27.47 7.45 -12.64
C LEU A 127 27.10 7.05 -11.21
N GLY A 128 26.56 5.84 -11.04
CA GLY A 128 26.20 5.27 -9.74
C GLY A 128 24.74 5.45 -9.36
N SER A 129 23.97 6.24 -10.12
CA SER A 129 22.52 6.39 -9.92
C SER A 129 21.76 5.07 -10.12
N GLU A 130 22.35 4.09 -10.79
CA GLU A 130 21.80 2.73 -10.94
C GLU A 130 21.68 2.01 -9.59
N LYS A 131 22.60 2.27 -8.66
CA LYS A 131 22.53 1.69 -7.31
C LYS A 131 21.36 2.24 -6.50
N ASP A 132 21.05 3.53 -6.70
CA ASP A 132 19.87 4.15 -6.09
C ASP A 132 18.58 3.51 -6.66
N VAL A 133 18.52 3.31 -7.98
CA VAL A 133 17.40 2.62 -8.63
C VAL A 133 17.19 1.22 -8.07
N GLU A 134 18.26 0.42 -7.94
CA GLU A 134 18.20 -0.92 -7.36
C GLU A 134 17.69 -0.90 -5.92
N GLY A 135 18.24 0.01 -5.09
CA GLY A 135 17.86 0.16 -3.69
C GLY A 135 16.39 0.56 -3.52
N ILE A 136 15.93 1.56 -4.26
CA ILE A 136 14.54 2.04 -4.25
C ILE A 136 13.61 0.94 -4.71
N THR A 137 13.90 0.30 -5.84
CA THR A 137 13.06 -0.78 -6.41
C THR A 137 12.91 -1.92 -5.42
N LYS A 138 14.03 -2.38 -4.82
CA LYS A 138 14.02 -3.45 -3.83
C LYS A 138 13.23 -3.07 -2.58
N LEU A 139 13.42 -1.85 -2.07
CA LEU A 139 12.74 -1.37 -0.86
C LEU A 139 11.22 -1.28 -1.06
N PHE A 140 10.78 -0.61 -2.13
CA PHE A 140 9.35 -0.38 -2.36
C PHE A 140 8.62 -1.64 -2.81
N THR A 141 9.27 -2.53 -3.56
CA THR A 141 8.71 -3.87 -3.84
C THR A 141 8.51 -4.65 -2.55
N ALA A 142 9.47 -4.60 -1.62
CA ALA A 142 9.34 -5.24 -0.31
C ALA A 142 8.22 -4.63 0.55
N PHE A 143 7.84 -3.38 0.29
CA PHE A 143 6.70 -2.70 0.88
C PHE A 143 5.41 -2.83 0.04
N ASN A 144 5.30 -3.80 -0.86
CA ASN A 144 4.10 -4.04 -1.69
C ASN A 144 3.67 -2.85 -2.57
N PHE A 145 4.61 -2.06 -3.09
CA PHE A 145 4.31 -1.08 -4.14
C PHE A 145 4.60 -1.66 -5.52
N ASP A 146 3.91 -1.15 -6.53
CA ASP A 146 4.25 -1.36 -7.94
C ASP A 146 5.29 -0.32 -8.37
N VAL A 147 6.50 -0.73 -8.76
CA VAL A 147 7.61 0.19 -9.08
C VAL A 147 7.79 0.27 -10.59
N GLN A 148 7.69 1.49 -11.14
CA GLN A 148 7.79 1.78 -12.56
C GLN A 148 9.00 2.67 -12.84
N LEU A 149 9.93 2.19 -13.66
CA LEU A 149 11.18 2.90 -13.99
C LEU A 149 11.12 3.51 -15.40
N TYR A 150 11.38 4.82 -15.46
CA TYR A 150 11.58 5.60 -16.68
C TYR A 150 13.04 6.07 -16.72
N SER A 151 13.79 5.68 -17.74
CA SER A 151 15.23 6.00 -17.85
C SER A 151 15.50 7.00 -18.97
N ASN A 152 16.38 7.97 -18.70
CA ASN A 152 16.93 8.93 -19.67
C ASN A 152 15.85 9.62 -20.51
N LYS A 153 15.03 10.45 -19.87
CA LYS A 153 13.92 11.20 -20.47
C LYS A 153 14.27 12.65 -20.74
N THR A 154 13.84 13.16 -21.90
CA THR A 154 13.87 14.60 -22.21
C THR A 154 12.94 15.37 -21.27
N ALA A 155 13.04 16.71 -21.25
CA ALA A 155 12.13 17.52 -20.44
C ALA A 155 10.65 17.28 -20.83
N GLU A 156 10.37 17.16 -22.13
CA GLU A 156 9.05 16.86 -22.68
C GLU A 156 8.59 15.46 -22.28
N GLU A 157 9.41 14.43 -22.45
CA GLU A 157 9.04 13.06 -22.09
C GLU A 157 8.83 12.88 -20.57
N MET A 158 9.55 13.63 -19.73
CA MET A 158 9.30 13.67 -18.29
C MET A 158 7.92 14.27 -18.01
N GLU A 159 7.58 15.40 -18.63
CA GLU A 159 6.26 16.03 -18.47
C GLU A 159 5.14 15.09 -18.92
N ASP A 160 5.28 14.44 -20.07
CA ASP A 160 4.33 13.45 -20.59
C ASP A 160 4.16 12.25 -19.66
N SER A 161 5.26 11.74 -19.11
CA SER A 161 5.22 10.66 -18.12
C SER A 161 4.44 11.11 -16.89
N ILE A 162 4.71 12.30 -16.36
CA ILE A 162 4.01 12.84 -15.18
C ILE A 162 2.51 13.07 -15.46
N LEU A 163 2.16 13.56 -16.65
CA LEU A 163 0.77 13.74 -17.09
C LEU A 163 0.03 12.42 -17.17
N LYS A 164 0.65 11.39 -17.76
CA LYS A 164 0.09 10.05 -17.83
C LYS A 164 -0.19 9.50 -16.43
N GLU A 165 0.80 9.53 -15.54
CA GLU A 165 0.69 8.98 -14.19
C GLU A 165 -0.35 9.73 -13.34
N ALA A 166 -0.52 11.04 -13.56
CA ALA A 166 -1.53 11.87 -12.92
C ALA A 166 -2.96 11.66 -13.45
N ALA A 167 -3.11 11.08 -14.65
CA ALA A 167 -4.39 10.76 -15.25
C ALA A 167 -4.90 9.35 -14.90
N GLU A 168 -4.02 8.48 -14.38
CA GLU A 168 -4.41 7.15 -13.90
C GLU A 168 -5.23 7.25 -12.60
N SER A 169 -6.25 6.40 -12.47
CA SER A 169 -7.14 6.43 -11.31
C SER A 169 -6.46 5.86 -10.07
N THR A 170 -6.50 6.62 -8.97
CA THR A 170 -5.97 6.22 -7.66
C THR A 170 -7.00 5.51 -6.77
N ALA A 171 -8.16 5.14 -7.30
CA ALA A 171 -9.28 4.63 -6.50
C ALA A 171 -8.97 3.34 -5.70
N ASN A 172 -7.98 2.56 -6.15
CA ASN A 172 -7.49 1.34 -5.50
C ASN A 172 -6.03 1.46 -5.05
N GLU A 173 -5.55 2.68 -4.82
CA GLU A 173 -4.21 2.96 -4.34
C GLU A 173 -4.32 3.69 -2.99
N ASP A 174 -3.51 3.28 -2.04
CA ASP A 174 -3.32 4.04 -0.81
C ASP A 174 -2.40 5.23 -1.08
N CYS A 175 -1.30 5.00 -1.77
CA CYS A 175 -0.21 5.96 -1.84
C CYS A 175 0.45 5.98 -3.21
N PHE A 176 0.60 7.19 -3.75
CA PHE A 176 1.42 7.46 -4.92
C PHE A 176 2.75 8.09 -4.50
N VAL A 177 3.86 7.58 -5.03
CA VAL A 177 5.20 8.13 -4.79
C VAL A 177 5.89 8.38 -6.13
N MET A 178 6.53 9.54 -6.28
CA MET A 178 7.33 9.84 -7.46
C MET A 178 8.73 10.27 -7.06
N PHE A 179 9.73 9.62 -7.65
CA PHE A 179 11.14 9.96 -7.56
C PHE A 179 11.58 10.57 -8.88
N LEU A 180 12.19 11.75 -8.81
CA LEU A 180 12.75 12.46 -9.94
C LEU A 180 14.26 12.63 -9.71
N MET A 181 15.07 11.89 -10.46
CA MET A 181 16.52 11.80 -10.29
C MET A 181 17.23 12.28 -11.55
N SER A 182 17.72 13.51 -11.53
CA SER A 182 18.40 14.15 -12.65
C SER A 182 19.30 15.29 -12.15
N HIS A 183 19.97 16.00 -13.06
CA HIS A 183 20.53 17.31 -12.76
C HIS A 183 19.42 18.32 -12.45
N GLY A 184 19.77 19.31 -11.63
CA GLY A 184 18.86 20.37 -11.21
C GLY A 184 19.36 21.74 -11.66
N ALA A 185 18.42 22.65 -11.89
CA ALA A 185 18.67 24.08 -11.97
C ALA A 185 17.74 24.80 -10.98
N LEU A 186 17.99 26.08 -10.68
CA LEU A 186 17.14 26.83 -9.77
C LEU A 186 15.66 26.74 -10.21
N GLY A 187 14.82 26.09 -9.39
CA GLY A 187 13.40 25.90 -9.65
C GLY A 187 13.03 24.84 -10.71
N ASN A 188 13.99 24.09 -11.25
CA ASN A 188 13.77 23.16 -12.36
C ASN A 188 14.53 21.84 -12.19
N ILE A 189 13.99 20.79 -12.78
CA ILE A 189 14.72 19.56 -13.09
C ILE A 189 15.11 19.55 -14.58
N VAL A 190 16.24 18.93 -14.92
CA VAL A 190 16.80 18.94 -16.27
C VAL A 190 16.53 17.62 -16.99
N GLY A 191 16.09 17.67 -18.24
CA GLY A 191 15.96 16.51 -19.11
C GLY A 191 17.30 16.09 -19.72
N VAL A 192 17.37 14.91 -20.34
CA VAL A 192 18.62 14.45 -20.99
C VAL A 192 19.06 15.35 -22.15
N ASP A 193 18.10 16.05 -22.76
CA ASP A 193 18.26 17.10 -23.77
C ASP A 193 18.82 18.42 -23.21
N GLY A 194 19.01 18.53 -21.89
CA GLY A 194 19.48 19.74 -21.22
C GLY A 194 18.40 20.82 -21.05
N GLU A 195 17.18 20.56 -21.52
CA GLU A 195 16.02 21.43 -21.34
C GLU A 195 15.47 21.32 -19.91
N LYS A 196 14.74 22.35 -19.49
CA LYS A 196 14.30 22.52 -18.10
C LYS A 196 12.81 22.26 -17.94
N LEU A 197 12.46 21.41 -16.99
CA LEU A 197 11.10 21.20 -16.52
C LEU A 197 10.91 21.88 -15.15
N PRO A 198 10.04 22.90 -15.04
CA PRO A 198 9.82 23.61 -13.78
C PRO A 198 9.11 22.75 -12.73
N TYR A 199 9.54 22.83 -11.47
CA TYR A 199 8.83 22.18 -10.36
C TYR A 199 7.39 22.70 -10.19
N SER A 200 7.13 23.94 -10.59
CA SER A 200 5.78 24.52 -10.58
C SER A 200 4.84 23.81 -11.56
N THR A 201 5.34 23.39 -12.73
CA THR A 201 4.58 22.61 -13.71
C THR A 201 4.23 21.23 -13.13
N ILE A 202 5.24 20.53 -12.60
CA ILE A 202 5.06 19.21 -11.96
C ILE A 202 4.02 19.27 -10.83
N ASN A 203 4.17 20.24 -9.91
CA ASN A 203 3.22 20.44 -8.81
C ASN A 203 1.81 20.78 -9.29
N LYS A 204 1.68 21.50 -10.42
CA LYS A 204 0.38 21.85 -11.00
C LYS A 204 -0.30 20.64 -11.62
N ILE A 205 0.45 19.75 -12.25
CA ILE A 205 -0.06 18.49 -12.81
C ILE A 205 -0.58 17.61 -11.67
N LEU A 206 0.27 17.34 -10.66
CA LEU A 206 -0.06 16.45 -9.53
C LEU A 206 -1.14 17.00 -8.57
N LYS A 207 -1.43 18.30 -8.58
CA LYS A 207 -2.56 18.87 -7.81
C LYS A 207 -3.90 18.77 -8.52
N LYS A 208 -3.90 18.59 -9.84
CA LYS A 208 -5.10 18.49 -10.66
C LYS A 208 -5.59 17.05 -10.82
N SER A 209 -4.79 16.06 -10.45
CA SER A 209 -5.21 14.67 -10.45
C SER A 209 -6.43 14.50 -9.52
N THR A 210 -7.46 13.86 -10.06
CA THR A 210 -8.71 13.59 -9.32
C THR A 210 -8.50 12.29 -8.53
N PRO A 211 -8.89 12.22 -7.24
CA PRO A 211 -8.80 10.99 -6.46
C PRO A 211 -9.60 9.83 -7.07
#